data_AF-A0A9D4KLS7-F1
#
_entry.id   AF-A0A9D4KLS7-F1
#
_cell.length_a   1.000
_cell.length_b   1.000
_cell.length_c   1.000
_cell.angle_alpha   90.00
_cell.angle_beta   90.00
_cell.angle_gamma   90.00
#
_symmetry.space_group_name_H-M   'P 1'
#
loop_
_entity.id
_entity.type
_entity.pdbx_description
1 polymer ?
#
loop_
_entity_poly.entity_id
_entity_poly.type
_entity_poly.pdbx_seq_one_letter_code
_entity_poly.pdbx_strand_id
1 'polypeptide(L)'
;MGSLQNPDYYREITVTSILLKVVEHILNARHRPVFMKTQSRLQSGFTRSTSFIKSAFLVSECQLEAKSRKKQLNLITLDTRKAFDVVNYNILLRNLI
;
A
#
# COMPACT_ATOMS: atom_id res chain seq x y z
N MET A 1 -2.29 10.00 17.55
CA MET A 1 -1.27 11.04 17.83
C MET A 1 -0.23 10.39 18.70
N GLY A 2 0.96 10.10 18.16
CA GLY A 2 1.96 9.24 18.81
C GLY A 2 2.51 9.86 20.08
N SER A 3 2.38 9.15 21.21
CA SER A 3 3.05 9.51 22.46
C SER A 3 4.44 8.86 22.48
N LEU A 4 5.47 9.64 22.82
CA LEU A 4 6.87 9.17 22.96
C LEU A 4 7.05 8.10 24.06
N GLN A 5 6.03 7.89 24.88
CA GLN A 5 6.04 7.01 26.04
C GLN A 5 5.56 5.58 25.70
N ASN A 6 4.85 5.40 24.58
CA ASN A 6 4.35 4.10 24.14
C ASN A 6 5.05 3.67 22.85
N PRO A 7 6.06 2.77 22.92
CA PRO A 7 6.84 2.36 21.75
C PRO A 7 6.01 1.66 20.66
N ASP A 8 4.82 1.15 20.99
CA ASP A 8 3.90 0.57 20.01
C ASP A 8 3.27 1.58 19.04
N TYR A 9 3.27 2.88 19.37
CA TYR A 9 2.76 3.97 18.51
C TYR A 9 3.88 4.81 17.88
N TYR A 10 5.13 4.49 18.17
CA TYR A 10 6.29 5.13 17.55
C TYR A 10 6.58 4.47 16.19
N ARG A 11 6.65 5.29 15.13
CA ARG A 11 7.05 4.81 13.81
C ARG A 11 8.52 5.11 13.60
N GLU A 12 9.34 4.07 13.64
CA GLU A 12 10.76 4.19 13.31
C GLU A 12 10.92 4.57 11.84
N ILE A 13 11.79 5.54 11.57
CA ILE A 13 12.15 5.96 10.22
C ILE A 13 13.65 5.84 10.09
N THR A 14 14.11 4.92 9.24
CA THR A 14 15.53 4.79 8.90
C THR A 14 15.85 5.71 7.73
N VAL A 15 16.85 6.59 7.89
CA VAL A 15 17.36 7.43 6.79
C VAL A 15 18.61 6.79 6.21
N THR A 16 18.54 6.41 4.94
CA THR A 16 19.66 5.81 4.19
C THR A 16 20.64 6.88 3.68
N SER A 17 21.87 6.45 3.41
CA SER A 17 22.89 7.31 2.82
C SER A 17 22.50 7.77 1.41
N ILE A 18 23.06 8.89 0.95
CA ILE A 18 22.75 9.45 -0.38
C ILE A 18 23.08 8.44 -1.48
N LEU A 19 24.20 7.71 -1.38
CA LEU A 19 24.58 6.69 -2.35
C LEU A 19 23.53 5.58 -2.45
N LEU A 20 23.00 5.12 -1.30
CA LEU A 20 21.95 4.10 -1.28
C LEU A 20 20.66 4.63 -1.91
N LYS A 21 20.27 5.89 -1.65
CA LYS A 21 19.10 6.50 -2.30
C LYS A 21 19.22 6.57 -3.81
N VAL A 22 20.43 6.83 -4.33
CA VAL A 22 20.68 6.82 -5.78
C VAL A 22 20.49 5.42 -6.35
N VAL A 23 21.03 4.39 -5.69
CA VAL A 23 20.85 3.00 -6.09
C VAL A 23 19.37 2.60 -6.05
N GLU A 24 18.65 2.91 -4.97
CA GLU A 24 17.20 2.69 -4.84
C GLU A 24 16.42 3.36 -5.97
N HIS A 25 16.77 4.59 -6.33
CA HIS A 25 16.13 5.33 -7.41
C HIS A 25 16.33 4.64 -8.77
N ILE A 26 17.56 4.19 -9.06
CA ILE A 26 17.88 3.46 -10.30
C ILE A 26 17.11 2.13 -10.35
N LEU A 27 17.10 1.36 -9.26
CA LEU A 27 16.37 0.10 -9.17
C LEU A 27 14.87 0.32 -9.38
N ASN A 28 14.29 1.31 -8.71
CA ASN A 28 12.88 1.66 -8.89
C ASN A 28 12.57 2.03 -10.34
N ALA A 29 13.38 2.88 -10.98
CA ALA A 29 13.17 3.25 -12.38
C ALA A 29 13.20 2.05 -13.34
N ARG A 30 14.09 1.08 -13.09
CA ARG A 30 14.22 -0.14 -13.92
C ARG A 30 13.08 -1.13 -13.72
N HIS A 31 12.68 -1.39 -12.47
CA HIS A 31 11.72 -2.45 -12.16
C HIS A 31 10.27 -1.98 -12.13
N ARG A 32 10.01 -0.68 -11.96
CA ARG A 32 8.65 -0.13 -11.92
C ARG A 32 7.78 -0.52 -13.12
N PRO A 33 8.24 -0.50 -14.38
CA PRO A 33 7.42 -0.91 -15.52
C PRO A 33 6.97 -2.37 -15.47
N VAL A 34 7.77 -3.25 -14.87
CA VAL A 34 7.43 -4.67 -14.69
C VAL A 34 6.33 -4.80 -13.64
N PHE A 35 6.52 -4.18 -12.47
CA PHE A 35 5.53 -4.24 -11.39
C PHE A 35 4.20 -3.57 -11.76
N MET A 36 4.21 -2.48 -12.53
CA MET A 36 2.97 -1.83 -12.96
C MET A 36 2.11 -2.71 -13.87
N LYS A 37 2.68 -3.69 -14.57
CA LYS A 37 1.92 -4.66 -15.39
C LYS A 37 1.26 -5.74 -14.55
N THR A 38 1.91 -6.16 -13.46
CA THR A 38 1.42 -7.24 -12.58
C THR A 38 0.51 -6.73 -11.47
N GLN A 39 0.50 -5.43 -11.21
CA GLN A 39 -0.28 -4.85 -10.11
C GLN A 39 -1.79 -4.91 -10.36
N SER A 40 -2.56 -5.18 -9.30
CA SER A 40 -4.02 -5.13 -9.36
C SER A 40 -4.52 -3.74 -9.74
N ARG A 41 -5.56 -3.69 -10.59
CA ARG A 41 -6.23 -2.44 -11.02
C ARG A 41 -6.96 -1.72 -9.87
N LEU A 42 -7.25 -2.45 -8.79
CA LEU A 42 -7.90 -1.92 -7.58
C LEU A 42 -6.88 -1.40 -6.55
N GLN A 43 -5.59 -1.65 -6.73
CA GLN A 43 -4.56 -1.11 -5.86
C GLN A 43 -4.32 0.37 -6.20
N SER A 44 -4.72 1.25 -5.29
CA SER A 44 -4.56 2.70 -5.44
C SER A 44 -3.35 3.26 -4.69
N GLY A 45 -2.81 2.53 -3.70
CA GLY A 45 -1.67 2.96 -2.89
C GLY A 45 -0.34 2.87 -3.66
N PHE A 46 0.53 3.88 -3.49
CA PHE A 46 1.89 3.92 -4.07
C PHE A 46 1.97 3.72 -5.59
N THR A 47 0.86 3.95 -6.30
CA THR A 47 0.73 3.67 -7.74
C THR A 47 0.72 4.97 -8.52
N ARG A 48 1.27 4.96 -9.75
CA ARG A 48 1.24 6.14 -10.60
C ARG A 48 -0.20 6.43 -11.04
N SER A 49 -0.57 7.71 -11.04
CA SER A 49 -1.85 8.19 -11.59
C SER A 49 -3.10 7.64 -10.87
N THR A 50 -2.96 7.24 -9.60
CA THR A 50 -4.08 6.87 -8.73
C THR A 50 -4.20 7.87 -7.58
N SER A 51 -5.43 8.13 -7.15
CA SER A 51 -5.73 8.98 -6.00
C SER A 51 -6.56 8.20 -4.99
N PHE A 52 -6.46 8.55 -3.70
CA PHE A 52 -7.33 8.02 -2.66
C PHE A 52 -8.82 8.24 -2.98
N ILE A 53 -9.13 9.30 -3.72
CA ILE A 53 -10.48 9.64 -4.19
C ILE A 53 -11.07 8.49 -5.01
N LYS A 54 -10.27 7.80 -5.83
CA LYS A 54 -10.74 6.65 -6.61
C LYS A 54 -11.24 5.53 -5.70
N SER A 55 -10.50 5.22 -4.64
CA SER A 55 -10.90 4.18 -3.68
C SER A 55 -12.14 4.60 -2.90
N ALA A 56 -12.22 5.85 -2.44
CA ALA A 56 -13.40 6.37 -1.76
C ALA A 56 -14.65 6.33 -2.67
N PHE A 57 -14.49 6.76 -3.93
CA PHE A 57 -15.54 6.73 -4.93
C PHE A 57 -16.06 5.30 -5.16
N LEU A 58 -15.17 4.32 -5.36
CA LEU A 58 -15.57 2.93 -5.55
C LEU A 58 -16.40 2.38 -4.37
N VAL A 59 -15.99 2.67 -3.13
CA VAL A 59 -16.73 2.24 -1.94
C VAL A 59 -18.10 2.91 -1.87
N SER A 60 -18.17 4.21 -2.13
CA SER A 60 -19.43 4.96 -2.16
C SER A 60 -20.39 4.43 -3.22
N GLU A 61 -19.90 4.12 -4.43
CA GLU A 61 -20.73 3.56 -5.51
C GLU A 61 -21.28 2.17 -5.13
N CYS A 62 -20.46 1.30 -4.53
CA CYS A 62 -20.95 0.01 -4.03
C CYS A 62 -22.07 0.17 -2.98
N GLN A 63 -21.94 1.16 -2.08
CA GLN A 63 -22.96 1.46 -1.08
C GLN A 63 -24.27 1.97 -1.74
N LEU A 64 -24.16 2.88 -2.70
CA LEU A 64 -25.30 3.44 -3.43
C LEU A 64 -26.03 2.35 -4.24
N GLU A 65 -25.29 1.48 -4.92
CA GLU A 65 -25.86 0.37 -5.68
C GLU A 65 -26.61 -0.62 -4.77
N ALA A 66 -25.99 -1.01 -3.66
CA ALA A 66 -26.62 -1.92 -2.69
C ALA A 66 -27.92 -1.33 -2.12
N LYS A 67 -27.90 -0.03 -1.80
CA LYS A 67 -29.09 0.70 -1.33
C LYS A 67 -30.19 0.74 -2.39
N SER A 68 -29.84 1.06 -3.63
CA SER A 68 -30.78 1.11 -4.76
C SER A 68 -31.44 -0.26 -5.01
N ARG A 69 -30.66 -1.34 -4.96
CA ARG A 69 -31.13 -2.71 -5.20
C ARG A 69 -31.73 -3.39 -3.97
N LYS A 70 -31.80 -2.71 -2.81
CA LYS A 70 -32.21 -3.27 -1.51
C LYS A 70 -31.46 -4.56 -1.16
N LYS A 71 -30.17 -4.63 -1.51
CA LYS A 71 -29.29 -5.76 -1.22
C LYS A 71 -28.43 -5.45 0.01
N GLN A 72 -28.13 -6.48 0.79
CA GLN A 72 -27.17 -6.36 1.88
C GLN A 72 -25.75 -6.21 1.33
N LEU A 73 -25.02 -5.23 1.85
CA LEU A 73 -23.60 -5.03 1.59
C LEU A 73 -22.84 -5.15 2.92
N ASN A 74 -21.85 -6.04 2.95
CA ASN A 74 -20.95 -6.19 4.09
C ASN A 74 -19.59 -5.59 3.71
N LEU A 75 -19.10 -4.63 4.51
CA LEU A 75 -17.79 -4.03 4.33
C LEU A 75 -16.81 -4.62 5.34
N ILE A 76 -15.73 -5.22 4.85
CA ILE A 76 -14.64 -5.74 5.68
C ILE A 76 -13.44 -4.82 5.49
N THR A 77 -12.98 -4.20 6.58
CA THR A 77 -11.75 -3.40 6.60
C THR A 77 -10.62 -4.24 7.18
N LEU A 78 -9.48 -4.24 6.50
CA LEU A 78 -8.26 -4.90 6.95
C LEU A 78 -7.18 -3.85 7.14
N ASP A 79 -6.56 -3.83 8.31
CA ASP A 79 -5.34 -3.06 8.56
C ASP A 79 -4.26 -4.00 9.09
N THR A 80 -3.05 -3.86 8.56
CA THR A 80 -1.93 -4.75 8.86
C THR A 80 -0.94 -4.06 9.79
N ARG A 81 -0.55 -4.73 10.89
CA ARG A 81 0.39 -4.16 11.86
C ARG A 81 1.80 -4.10 11.27
N LYS A 82 2.46 -2.94 11.40
CA LYS A 82 3.89 -2.75 11.08
C LYS A 82 4.29 -3.28 9.69
N ALA A 83 3.53 -2.92 8.66
CA ALA A 83 3.64 -3.49 7.31
C ALA A 83 5.04 -3.44 6.67
N PHE A 84 5.91 -2.51 7.07
CA PHE A 84 7.28 -2.40 6.57
C PHE A 84 8.32 -3.10 7.46
N ASP A 85 8.02 -3.28 8.76
CA ASP A 85 8.98 -3.84 9.73
C ASP A 85 8.91 -5.37 9.75
N VAL A 86 7.76 -5.97 9.42
CA VAL A 86 7.51 -7.42 9.54
C VAL A 86 7.61 -8.13 8.17
N VAL A 87 8.33 -7.55 7.21
CA VAL A 87 8.45 -8.14 5.87
C VAL A 87 9.35 -9.38 5.91
N ASN A 88 8.84 -10.52 5.47
CA ASN A 88 9.63 -11.74 5.35
C ASN A 88 10.51 -11.70 4.08
N TYR A 89 11.82 -11.54 4.28
CA TYR A 89 12.79 -11.42 3.19
C TYR A 89 12.87 -12.65 2.28
N ASN A 90 12.67 -13.87 2.81
CA ASN A 90 12.71 -15.08 1.99
C ASN A 90 11.55 -15.12 0.99
N ILE A 91 10.35 -14.73 1.43
CA ILE A 91 9.16 -14.64 0.58
C ILE A 91 9.34 -13.50 -0.43
N LEU A 92 9.85 -12.34 0.01
CA LEU A 92 10.09 -11.20 -0.85
C LEU A 92 11.07 -11.54 -1.98
N LEU A 93 12.23 -12.11 -1.65
CA LEU A 93 13.25 -12.48 -2.64
C LEU A 93 12.74 -13.55 -3.60
N ARG A 94 11.99 -14.54 -3.11
CA ARG A 94 11.36 -15.56 -3.98
C ARG A 94 10.38 -14.95 -4.98
N ASN A 95 9.66 -13.89 -4.61
CA ASN A 95 8.70 -13.23 -5.50
C ASN A 95 9.36 -12.23 -6.47
N LEU A 96 10.64 -11.92 -6.28
CA LEU A 96 11.41 -10.99 -7.12
C LEU A 96 12.21 -11.70 -8.22
N ILE A 97 12.52 -12.98 -8.05
CA ILE A 97 13.24 -13.86 -9.00
C ILE A 97 12.21 -14.59 -9.86
#